data_AF-A0A804LLX4-F1
#
_entry.id   AF-A0A804LLX4-F1
#
_cell.length_a   1.000
_cell.length_b   1.000
_cell.length_c   1.000
_cell.angle_alpha   90.00
_cell.angle_beta   90.00
_cell.angle_gamma   90.00
#
_symmetry.space_group_name_H-M   'P 1'
#
loop_
_entity.id
_entity.type
_entity.pdbx_description
1 polymer ?
#
loop_
_entity_poly.entity_id
_entity_poly.type
_entity_poly.pdbx_seq_one_letter_code
_entity_poly.pdbx_strand_id
1 'polypeptide(L)'
;MDSKSVDLERGSTRRQTVCSEVLKCKYSKAETNIVILKRLGAMVLHGVDAKRMRFHTDLKNRRFDHIVFNFPRGGFRGKENDLRMIDLHKELVWGFFRNARHIVRQLGEVHVTHKSGEPYGSWDLEHLASESSFAMVDKVPFQREDYPGYNQKRGDGKRCNKPFDLGACCTFKFQI
;
A
#
# COMPACT_ATOMS: atom_id res chain seq x y z
N MET A 1 6.69 10.00 8.69
CA MET A 1 6.27 8.59 8.79
C MET A 1 6.67 7.86 7.53
N ASP A 2 7.21 6.65 7.61
CA ASP A 2 7.47 5.83 6.42
C ASP A 2 6.13 5.13 6.08
N SER A 3 5.41 5.56 5.04
CA SER A 3 4.02 5.10 4.81
C SER A 3 3.95 3.67 4.29
N LYS A 4 3.65 2.74 5.18
CA LYS A 4 2.88 1.51 4.92
C LYS A 4 2.12 1.16 6.20
N SER A 5 1.14 1.99 6.58
CA SER A 5 0.26 1.74 7.71
C SER A 5 -1.19 1.77 7.21
N VAL A 6 -1.92 0.70 7.51
CA VAL A 6 -3.37 0.60 7.37
C VAL A 6 -3.89 0.56 8.81
N ASP A 7 -4.66 1.57 9.20
CA ASP A 7 -5.10 1.85 10.58
C ASP A 7 -6.40 1.12 10.94
N LEU A 8 -6.47 0.36 12.05
CA LEU A 8 -7.61 -0.58 12.21
C LEU A 8 -7.98 -1.19 13.60
N GLU A 9 -8.56 -0.51 14.58
CA GLU A 9 -8.98 -1.03 15.93
C GLU A 9 -9.08 -2.56 16.26
N ARG A 10 -8.49 -2.99 17.39
CA ARG A 10 -8.61 -4.27 18.19
C ARG A 10 -8.80 -5.66 17.49
N GLY A 11 -7.87 -6.60 17.78
CA GLY A 11 -8.01 -8.06 17.55
C GLY A 11 -6.70 -8.88 17.35
N SER A 12 -6.51 -9.92 18.19
CA SER A 12 -5.61 -11.12 18.13
C SER A 12 -4.06 -11.03 18.00
N THR A 13 -3.36 -11.40 19.09
CA THR A 13 -1.94 -11.12 19.37
C THR A 13 -0.90 -12.14 18.84
N ARG A 14 -1.23 -13.42 18.61
CA ARG A 14 -0.17 -14.47 18.51
C ARG A 14 0.55 -14.58 17.15
N ARG A 15 -0.14 -14.32 16.02
CA ARG A 15 0.47 -14.34 14.67
C ARG A 15 1.18 -13.03 14.31
N GLN A 16 0.80 -11.92 14.94
CA GLN A 16 1.34 -10.59 14.67
C GLN A 16 2.79 -10.44 15.18
N THR A 17 3.19 -11.14 16.25
CA THR A 17 4.51 -11.00 16.89
C THR A 17 5.68 -11.37 15.96
N VAL A 18 5.62 -12.53 15.29
CA VAL A 18 6.72 -13.01 14.41
C VAL A 18 6.99 -12.04 13.25
N CYS A 19 5.93 -11.42 12.72
CA CYS A 19 6.09 -10.46 11.62
C CYS A 19 6.56 -9.07 12.13
N SER A 20 6.30 -8.74 13.40
CA SER A 20 6.79 -7.51 14.02
C SER A 20 8.32 -7.51 14.15
N GLU A 21 8.93 -8.63 14.55
CA GLU A 21 10.38 -8.73 14.69
C GLU A 21 11.10 -8.52 13.36
N VAL A 22 10.64 -9.19 12.29
CA VAL A 22 11.18 -9.01 10.94
C VAL A 22 11.10 -7.54 10.51
N LEU A 23 10.00 -6.86 10.81
CA LEU A 23 9.83 -5.45 10.47
C LEU A 23 10.81 -4.56 11.23
N LYS A 24 11.04 -4.81 12.54
CA LYS A 24 11.99 -4.06 13.37
C LYS A 24 13.44 -4.26 12.94
N CYS A 25 13.83 -5.46 12.54
CA CYS A 25 15.16 -5.71 11.97
C CYS A 25 15.34 -5.01 10.61
N LYS A 26 14.25 -4.90 9.85
CA LYS A 26 14.28 -4.41 8.46
C LYS A 26 14.30 -2.90 8.35
N TYR A 27 13.57 -2.20 9.23
CA TYR A 27 13.50 -0.74 9.24
C TYR A 27 13.89 -0.18 10.61
N SER A 28 14.94 0.63 10.64
CA SER A 28 15.49 1.20 11.87
C SER A 28 14.51 2.08 12.65
N LYS A 29 13.48 2.63 12.00
CA LYS A 29 12.41 3.42 12.63
C LYS A 29 11.09 2.67 12.82
N ALA A 30 11.02 1.37 12.51
CA ALA A 30 9.76 0.62 12.62
C ALA A 30 9.21 0.64 14.03
N GLU A 31 10.04 0.36 15.04
CA GLU A 31 9.58 0.30 16.43
C GLU A 31 8.99 1.62 16.92
N THR A 32 9.70 2.73 16.69
CA THR A 32 9.22 4.06 17.09
C THR A 32 7.94 4.44 16.36
N ASN A 33 7.84 4.16 15.05
CA ASN A 33 6.62 4.40 14.28
C ASN A 33 5.43 3.57 14.81
N ILE A 34 5.64 2.28 15.11
CA ILE A 34 4.58 1.39 15.65
C ILE A 34 4.10 1.90 17.00
N VAL A 35 5.01 2.32 17.88
CA VAL A 35 4.65 2.86 19.19
C VAL A 35 3.80 4.13 19.05
N ILE A 36 4.20 5.05 18.17
CA ILE A 36 3.44 6.29 17.92
C ILE A 36 2.05 5.97 17.37
N LEU A 37 1.95 5.12 16.35
CA LEU A 37 0.67 4.73 15.75
C LEU A 37 -0.29 4.11 16.79
N LYS A 38 0.21 3.18 17.60
CA LYS A 38 -0.59 2.56 18.67
C LYS A 38 -1.02 3.57 19.73
N ARG A 39 -0.15 4.53 20.10
CA ARG A 39 -0.50 5.62 21.03
C ARG A 39 -1.58 6.55 20.47
N LEU A 40 -1.61 6.74 19.14
CA LEU A 40 -2.63 7.50 18.44
C LEU A 40 -3.93 6.70 18.19
N GLY A 41 -4.02 5.46 18.68
CA GLY A 41 -5.22 4.62 18.55
C GLY A 41 -5.26 3.74 17.31
N ALA A 42 -4.25 3.78 16.44
CA ALA A 42 -4.20 2.92 15.27
C ALA A 42 -3.90 1.46 15.64
N MET A 43 -4.60 0.52 15.02
CA MET A 43 -4.11 -0.86 14.96
C MET A 43 -3.05 -0.97 13.88
N VAL A 44 -1.96 -1.64 14.24
CA VAL A 44 -0.90 -1.98 13.31
C VAL A 44 -0.94 -3.48 13.07
N LEU A 45 -1.27 -3.85 11.82
CA LEU A 45 -1.22 -5.22 11.34
C LEU A 45 0.07 -5.47 10.56
N HIS A 46 0.57 -6.69 10.63
CA HIS A 46 1.77 -7.14 9.92
C HIS A 46 1.45 -8.41 9.13
N GLY A 47 2.15 -8.62 8.00
CA GLY A 47 1.97 -9.82 7.18
C GLY A 47 0.62 -9.88 6.45
N VAL A 48 -0.02 -8.73 6.20
CA VAL A 48 -1.25 -8.64 5.41
C VAL A 48 -0.89 -8.69 3.93
N ASP A 49 -1.34 -9.74 3.24
CA ASP A 49 -1.23 -9.85 1.78
C ASP A 49 -2.39 -9.10 1.12
N ALA A 50 -2.06 -8.04 0.36
CA ALA A 50 -3.03 -7.21 -0.36
C ALA A 50 -3.90 -8.00 -1.34
N LYS A 51 -3.38 -9.11 -1.90
CA LYS A 51 -4.15 -10.01 -2.81
C LYS A 51 -5.08 -10.97 -2.06
N ARG A 52 -5.05 -10.98 -0.72
CA ARG A 52 -5.84 -11.87 0.13
C ARG A 52 -6.51 -11.14 1.30
N MET A 53 -6.40 -9.81 1.37
CA MET A 53 -6.78 -9.03 2.54
C MET A 53 -8.26 -9.16 2.91
N ARG A 54 -9.16 -9.43 1.95
CA ARG A 54 -10.59 -9.68 2.24
C ARG A 54 -10.84 -10.92 3.11
N PHE A 55 -9.86 -11.81 3.22
CA PHE A 55 -9.92 -13.03 4.03
C PHE A 55 -9.12 -12.94 5.32
N HIS A 56 -8.37 -11.86 5.52
CA HIS A 56 -7.57 -11.67 6.73
C HIS A 56 -8.51 -11.61 7.95
N THR A 57 -8.18 -12.31 9.03
CA THR A 57 -9.05 -12.49 10.20
C THR A 57 -9.55 -11.15 10.76
N ASP A 58 -8.66 -10.16 10.84
CA ASP A 58 -9.00 -8.84 11.37
C ASP A 58 -9.74 -7.93 10.37
N LEU A 59 -9.74 -8.26 9.07
CA LEU A 59 -10.26 -7.41 7.98
C LEU A 59 -11.59 -7.92 7.39
N LYS A 60 -11.77 -9.24 7.31
CA LYS A 60 -12.85 -9.88 6.52
C LYS A 60 -14.26 -9.43 6.87
N ASN A 61 -14.48 -9.07 8.13
CA ASN A 61 -15.78 -8.64 8.66
C ASN A 61 -15.87 -7.11 8.84
N ARG A 62 -14.92 -6.35 8.29
CA ARG A 62 -14.90 -4.88 8.36
C ARG A 62 -15.19 -4.27 7.01
N ARG A 63 -15.61 -3.02 7.04
CA ARG A 63 -15.74 -2.18 5.85
C ARG A 63 -15.06 -0.83 6.10
N PHE A 64 -14.45 -0.27 5.06
CA PHE A 64 -13.64 0.94 5.12
C PHE A 64 -14.23 2.05 4.25
N ASP A 65 -14.26 3.27 4.77
CA ASP A 65 -14.57 4.46 3.99
C ASP A 65 -13.44 4.81 3.02
N HIS A 66 -12.18 4.61 3.43
CA HIS A 66 -11.01 4.83 2.59
C HIS A 66 -10.01 3.67 2.72
N ILE A 67 -9.50 3.20 1.58
CA ILE A 67 -8.42 2.20 1.52
C ILE A 67 -7.27 2.80 0.72
N VAL A 68 -6.12 3.02 1.37
CA VAL A 68 -4.96 3.67 0.75
C VAL A 68 -3.84 2.67 0.53
N PHE A 69 -3.32 2.59 -0.70
CA PHE A 69 -2.13 1.80 -1.02
C PHE A 69 -1.02 2.67 -1.62
N ASN A 70 -0.01 2.98 -0.79
CA ASN A 70 1.11 3.84 -1.17
C ASN A 70 2.24 3.06 -1.84
N PHE A 71 2.58 3.44 -3.08
CA PHE A 71 3.68 2.93 -3.89
C PHE A 71 3.70 1.38 -3.97
N PRO A 72 2.60 0.76 -4.46
CA PRO A 72 2.50 -0.69 -4.58
C PRO A 72 3.62 -1.25 -5.47
N ARG A 73 4.27 -2.32 -5.01
CA ARG A 73 5.46 -2.90 -5.65
C ARG A 73 5.54 -4.41 -5.38
N GLY A 74 5.54 -5.21 -6.44
CA GLY A 74 5.56 -6.67 -6.41
C GLY A 74 6.95 -7.31 -6.24
N GLY A 75 7.76 -6.89 -5.26
CA GLY A 75 9.14 -7.36 -5.13
C GLY A 75 10.06 -6.88 -6.28
N PHE A 76 11.31 -7.37 -6.35
CA PHE A 76 12.24 -6.96 -7.42
C PHE A 76 13.16 -8.10 -7.84
N ARG A 77 13.14 -8.44 -9.13
CA ARG A 77 14.02 -9.44 -9.76
C ARG A 77 14.54 -8.96 -11.12
N GLY A 78 14.69 -7.65 -11.31
CA GLY A 78 15.06 -7.07 -12.60
C GLY A 78 15.08 -5.55 -12.57
N LYS A 79 14.99 -4.90 -13.74
CA LYS A 79 14.78 -3.45 -13.89
C LYS A 79 13.28 -3.13 -13.87
N GLU A 80 12.95 -1.90 -13.51
CA GLU A 80 11.55 -1.44 -13.44
C GLU A 80 10.82 -1.53 -14.78
N ASN A 81 11.55 -1.31 -15.87
CA ASN A 81 11.04 -1.32 -17.24
C ASN A 81 11.08 -2.70 -17.90
N ASP A 82 11.48 -3.76 -17.18
CA ASP A 82 11.39 -5.11 -17.70
C ASP A 82 9.90 -5.51 -17.75
N LEU A 83 9.42 -6.00 -18.89
CA LEU A 83 8.00 -6.37 -19.06
C LEU A 83 7.50 -7.34 -17.99
N ARG A 84 8.31 -8.36 -17.65
CA ARG A 84 8.01 -9.31 -16.56
C ARG A 84 7.87 -8.65 -15.19
N MET A 85 8.61 -7.56 -14.94
CA MET A 85 8.49 -6.80 -13.69
C MET A 85 7.23 -5.95 -13.70
N ILE A 86 6.91 -5.31 -14.82
CA ILE A 86 5.67 -4.55 -15.02
C ILE A 86 4.47 -5.48 -14.80
N ASP A 87 4.43 -6.65 -15.42
CA ASP A 87 3.33 -7.62 -15.27
C ASP A 87 3.16 -8.07 -13.81
N LEU A 88 4.26 -8.35 -13.10
CA LEU A 88 4.23 -8.70 -11.68
C LEU A 88 3.68 -7.56 -10.81
N HIS A 89 3.99 -6.32 -11.16
CA HIS A 89 3.46 -5.13 -10.47
C HIS A 89 1.97 -4.92 -10.76
N LYS A 90 1.55 -5.08 -12.02
CA LYS A 90 0.14 -5.03 -12.43
C LYS A 90 -0.68 -6.11 -11.73
N GLU A 91 -0.18 -7.34 -11.64
CA GLU A 91 -0.85 -8.44 -10.95
C GLU A 91 -1.06 -8.15 -9.45
N LEU A 92 -0.08 -7.52 -8.79
CA LEU A 92 -0.22 -7.08 -7.40
C LEU A 92 -1.34 -6.05 -7.25
N VAL A 93 -1.35 -5.01 -8.08
CA VAL A 93 -2.31 -3.92 -7.99
C VAL A 93 -3.72 -4.39 -8.36
N TRP A 94 -3.85 -5.19 -9.41
CA TRP A 94 -5.12 -5.83 -9.78
C TRP A 94 -5.65 -6.73 -8.67
N GLY A 95 -4.81 -7.58 -8.08
CA GLY A 95 -5.19 -8.43 -6.96
C GLY A 95 -5.61 -7.60 -5.73
N PHE A 96 -4.99 -6.46 -5.49
CA PHE A 96 -5.41 -5.49 -4.46
C PHE A 96 -6.81 -4.94 -4.76
N PHE A 97 -7.08 -4.40 -5.95
CA PHE A 97 -8.40 -3.86 -6.29
C PHE A 97 -9.50 -4.92 -6.15
N ARG A 98 -9.27 -6.13 -6.65
CA ARG A 98 -10.21 -7.25 -6.49
C ARG A 98 -10.54 -7.55 -5.03
N ASN A 99 -9.60 -7.36 -4.11
CA ASN A 99 -9.84 -7.56 -2.69
C ASN A 99 -10.48 -6.33 -2.02
N ALA A 100 -10.02 -5.14 -2.38
CA ALA A 100 -10.52 -3.86 -1.87
C ALA A 100 -12.02 -3.73 -2.09
N ARG A 101 -12.51 -4.15 -3.27
CA ARG A 101 -13.94 -4.20 -3.62
C ARG A 101 -14.83 -4.83 -2.54
N HIS A 102 -14.34 -5.85 -1.83
CA HIS A 102 -15.13 -6.57 -0.83
C HIS A 102 -15.11 -5.96 0.55
N ILE A 103 -14.16 -5.05 0.82
CA ILE A 103 -13.96 -4.46 2.14
C ILE A 103 -14.09 -2.93 2.11
N VAL A 104 -14.23 -2.28 0.97
CA VAL A 104 -14.63 -0.86 0.90
C VAL A 104 -16.14 -0.74 1.14
N ARG A 105 -16.58 0.35 1.78
CA ARG A 105 -18.00 0.68 1.95
C ARG A 105 -18.59 1.18 0.63
N GLN A 106 -19.91 1.17 0.53
CA GLN A 106 -20.60 1.89 -0.53
C GLN A 106 -20.24 3.38 -0.44
N LEU A 107 -19.94 4.01 -1.58
CA LEU A 107 -19.40 5.38 -1.68
C LEU A 107 -18.02 5.59 -1.02
N GLY A 108 -17.38 4.52 -0.54
CA GLY A 108 -16.01 4.57 -0.05
C GLY A 108 -15.01 4.64 -1.20
N GLU A 109 -13.80 5.09 -0.90
CA GLU A 109 -12.76 5.32 -1.90
C GLU A 109 -11.57 4.39 -1.73
N VAL A 110 -11.00 3.97 -2.86
CA VAL A 110 -9.72 3.30 -2.91
C VAL A 110 -8.71 4.25 -3.52
N HIS A 111 -7.62 4.53 -2.82
CA HIS A 111 -6.57 5.45 -3.25
C HIS A 111 -5.29 4.67 -3.53
N VAL A 112 -4.68 4.90 -4.68
CA VAL A 112 -3.38 4.35 -5.03
C VAL A 112 -2.42 5.49 -5.31
N THR A 113 -1.40 5.65 -4.46
CA THR A 113 -0.33 6.62 -4.71
C THR A 113 0.76 5.95 -5.51
N HIS A 114 1.10 6.51 -6.67
CA HIS A 114 2.08 5.94 -7.56
C HIS A 114 2.92 7.01 -8.27
N LYS A 115 4.06 6.59 -8.80
CA LYS A 115 4.88 7.43 -9.66
C LYS A 115 4.19 7.64 -11.01
N SER A 116 4.42 8.79 -11.60
CA SER A 116 3.91 9.19 -12.91
C SER A 116 4.99 9.10 -13.98
N GLY A 117 4.59 8.98 -15.25
CA GLY A 117 5.51 8.83 -16.39
C GLY A 117 6.03 7.40 -16.56
N GLU A 118 6.86 7.16 -17.58
CA GLU A 118 7.39 5.82 -17.87
C GLU A 118 8.50 5.40 -16.88
N PRO A 119 8.62 4.09 -16.56
CA PRO A 119 7.76 2.98 -17.01
C PRO A 119 6.46 2.82 -16.21
N TYR A 120 6.18 3.69 -15.25
CA TYR A 120 5.07 3.56 -14.30
C TYR A 120 3.69 3.75 -14.94
N GLY A 121 3.61 4.57 -16.01
CA GLY A 121 2.41 4.77 -16.82
C GLY A 121 1.91 3.48 -17.46
N SER A 122 2.82 2.64 -17.96
CA SER A 122 2.50 1.33 -18.59
C SER A 122 1.73 0.34 -17.70
N TRP A 123 1.66 0.60 -16.38
CA TRP A 123 0.88 -0.23 -15.47
C TRP A 123 -0.62 -0.05 -15.68
N ASP A 124 -1.03 1.12 -16.18
CA ASP A 124 -2.42 1.46 -16.48
C ASP A 124 -3.36 1.22 -15.28
N LEU A 125 -3.12 1.97 -14.20
CA LEU A 125 -3.86 1.81 -12.94
C LEU A 125 -5.36 1.96 -13.11
N GLU A 126 -5.79 2.81 -14.04
CA GLU A 126 -7.20 3.03 -14.35
C GLU A 126 -7.83 1.77 -14.95
N HIS A 127 -7.18 1.15 -15.95
CA HIS A 127 -7.65 -0.13 -16.49
C HIS A 127 -7.64 -1.25 -15.43
N LEU A 128 -6.59 -1.36 -14.61
CA LEU A 128 -6.54 -2.37 -13.54
C LEU A 128 -7.67 -2.20 -12.51
N ALA A 129 -8.05 -0.95 -12.23
CA ALA A 129 -9.17 -0.62 -11.35
C ALA A 129 -10.51 -0.96 -12.01
N SER A 130 -10.71 -0.61 -13.28
CA SER A 130 -11.95 -0.86 -14.02
C SER A 130 -12.27 -2.35 -14.14
N GLU A 131 -11.24 -3.19 -14.33
CA GLU A 131 -11.37 -4.66 -14.31
C GLU A 131 -11.89 -5.20 -12.95
N SER A 132 -11.83 -4.40 -11.89
CA SER A 132 -12.36 -4.69 -10.57
C SER A 132 -13.59 -3.87 -10.20
N SER A 133 -14.27 -3.30 -11.21
CA SER A 133 -15.47 -2.45 -11.07
C SER A 133 -15.22 -1.15 -10.31
N PHE A 134 -14.03 -0.57 -10.42
CA PHE A 134 -13.74 0.75 -9.90
C PHE A 134 -13.60 1.76 -11.04
N ALA A 135 -14.23 2.92 -10.90
CA ALA A 135 -14.01 4.07 -11.78
C ALA A 135 -13.05 5.06 -11.11
N MET A 136 -12.13 5.64 -11.89
CA MET A 136 -11.30 6.74 -11.39
C MET A 136 -12.15 8.00 -11.26
N VAL A 137 -12.20 8.56 -10.05
CA VAL A 137 -12.98 9.79 -9.78
C VAL A 137 -12.09 11.03 -9.69
N ASP A 138 -10.80 10.85 -9.39
CA ASP A 138 -9.85 11.95 -9.23
C ASP A 138 -8.40 11.46 -9.37
N LYS A 139 -7.51 12.37 -9.74
CA LYS A 139 -6.07 12.16 -9.81
C LYS A 139 -5.38 13.43 -9.33
N VAL A 140 -4.87 13.39 -8.11
CA VAL A 140 -4.22 14.54 -7.47
C VAL A 140 -2.70 14.37 -7.44
N PRO A 141 -1.90 15.45 -7.60
CA PRO A 141 -0.47 15.38 -7.36
C PRO A 141 -0.17 14.91 -5.93
N PHE A 142 0.80 14.01 -5.78
CA PHE A 142 1.35 13.67 -4.47
C PHE A 142 2.55 14.57 -4.20
N GLN A 143 2.43 15.49 -3.24
CA GLN A 143 3.54 16.33 -2.79
C GLN A 143 4.07 15.77 -1.48
N ARG A 144 5.37 15.51 -1.42
CA ARG A 144 6.01 15.00 -0.21
C ARG A 144 5.97 16.04 0.91
N GLU A 145 5.99 17.31 0.52
CA GLU A 145 6.04 18.49 1.35
C GLU A 145 4.79 18.62 2.23
N ASP A 146 3.65 18.08 1.79
CA ASP A 146 2.40 17.99 2.57
C ASP A 146 2.50 17.04 3.77
N TYR A 147 3.54 16.22 3.83
CA TYR A 147 3.75 15.21 4.88
C TYR A 147 5.08 15.43 5.62
N PRO A 148 5.17 16.42 6.53
CA PRO A 148 6.38 16.67 7.31
C PRO A 148 6.92 15.40 7.99
N GLY A 149 8.22 15.15 7.81
CA GLY A 149 8.89 13.95 8.34
C GLY A 149 8.60 12.66 7.56
N TYR A 150 7.94 12.73 6.41
CA TYR A 150 7.82 11.61 5.48
C TYR A 150 9.16 11.29 4.80
N ASN A 151 9.54 10.01 4.79
CA ASN A 151 10.79 9.55 4.17
C ASN A 151 10.60 8.15 3.56
N GLN A 152 10.19 8.12 2.30
CA GLN A 152 9.90 6.90 1.56
C GLN A 152 11.07 5.90 1.57
N LYS A 153 10.78 4.65 1.91
CA LYS A 153 11.77 3.57 2.02
C LYS A 153 11.50 2.45 1.04
N ARG A 154 12.58 1.85 0.53
CA ARG A 154 12.50 0.63 -0.28
C ARG A 154 12.04 -0.54 0.57
N GLY A 155 11.13 -1.32 -0.01
CA GLY A 155 10.35 -2.33 0.69
C GLY A 155 11.07 -3.63 1.04
N ASP A 156 12.04 -4.07 0.23
CA ASP A 156 12.75 -5.34 0.41
C ASP A 156 14.09 -5.40 -0.35
N GLY A 157 14.85 -6.47 -0.13
CA GLY A 157 16.11 -6.76 -0.81
C GLY A 157 17.33 -6.04 -0.20
N LYS A 158 18.49 -6.14 -0.87
CA LYS A 158 19.78 -5.58 -0.37
C LYS A 158 19.74 -4.08 -0.07
N ARG A 159 18.82 -3.34 -0.69
CA ARG A 159 18.63 -1.89 -0.52
C ARG A 159 17.41 -1.55 0.33
N CYS A 160 16.88 -2.51 1.09
CA CYS A 160 15.78 -2.24 2.02
C CYS A 160 16.12 -1.09 2.99
N ASN A 161 15.12 -0.34 3.42
CA ASN A 161 15.24 0.81 4.32
C ASN A 161 16.14 1.95 3.78
N LYS A 162 16.62 1.85 2.54
CA LYS A 162 17.22 2.98 1.82
C LYS A 162 16.12 3.79 1.14
N PRO A 163 16.32 5.11 0.97
CA PRO A 163 15.40 5.93 0.23
C PRO A 163 15.34 5.52 -1.26
N PHE A 164 14.25 5.93 -1.91
CA PHE A 164 14.13 5.92 -3.36
C PHE A 164 13.67 7.29 -3.83
N ASP A 165 14.12 7.71 -5.00
CA ASP A 165 13.65 8.96 -5.59
C ASP A 165 12.16 8.85 -5.94
N LEU A 166 11.36 9.86 -5.63
CA LEU A 166 9.93 9.88 -5.95
C LEU A 166 9.72 10.32 -7.40
N GLY A 167 10.45 11.33 -7.89
CA GLY A 167 10.06 12.04 -9.10
C GLY A 167 8.62 12.58 -9.01
N ALA A 168 7.97 12.79 -10.16
CA ALA A 168 6.55 13.15 -10.20
C ALA A 168 5.69 11.96 -9.74
N CYS A 169 4.77 12.20 -8.81
CA CYS A 169 3.85 11.20 -8.26
C CYS A 169 2.42 11.73 -8.22
N CYS A 170 1.43 10.84 -8.31
CA CYS A 170 0.03 11.16 -8.15
C CYS A 170 -0.67 10.14 -7.24
N THR A 171 -1.70 10.59 -6.54
CA THR A 171 -2.68 9.74 -5.88
C THR A 171 -3.91 9.64 -6.77
N PHE A 172 -4.21 8.43 -7.22
CA PHE A 172 -5.37 8.09 -8.02
C PHE A 172 -6.49 7.65 -7.07
N LYS A 173 -7.68 8.24 -7.16
CA LYS A 173 -8.83 7.93 -6.31
C LYS A 173 -9.88 7.21 -7.13
N PHE A 174 -10.44 6.15 -6.55
CA PHE A 174 -11.37 5.26 -7.21
C PHE A 174 -12.59 4.97 -6.36
N GLN A 175 -13.75 4.79 -6.98
CA GLN A 175 -15.02 4.40 -6.34
C GLN A 175 -15.68 3.25 -7.12
N ILE A 176 -16.53 2.45 -6.46
CA ILE A 176 -17.34 1.38 -7.09
C ILE A 176 -18.59 1.98 -7.73
#